data_AF-A0A946FEN5-F1
#
_entry.id   AF-A0A946FEN5-F1
#
_cell.length_a   1.000
_cell.length_b   1.000
_cell.length_c   1.000
_cell.angle_alpha   90.00
_cell.angle_beta   90.00
_cell.angle_gamma   90.00
#
_symmetry.space_group_name_H-M   'P 1'
#
loop_
_entity.id
_entity.type
_entity.pdbx_description
1 polymer ?
#
loop_
_entity_poly.entity_id
_entity_poly.type
_entity_poly.pdbx_seq_one_letter_code
_entity_poly.pdbx_strand_id
1 'polypeptide(L)' 'MANKDSSASIQYEFETHPDIGQVMQVAPGIYWLRMFLPFSLSHINLWLLEDGD' A
#
# COMPACT_ATOMS: atom_id res chain seq x y z
N MET A 1 -0.59 -30.14 -23.35
CA MET A 1 -0.79 -29.78 -21.93
C MET A 1 -0.07 -28.46 -21.72
N ALA A 2 -0.80 -27.37 -21.53
CA ALA A 2 -0.26 -26.01 -21.59
C ALA A 2 0.66 -25.71 -20.40
N ASN A 3 1.85 -25.18 -20.70
CA ASN A 3 2.81 -24.65 -19.73
C ASN A 3 2.18 -23.49 -18.98
N LYS A 4 2.03 -23.64 -17.66
CA LYS A 4 1.73 -22.54 -16.76
C LYS A 4 3.07 -21.89 -16.43
N ASP A 5 3.38 -20.79 -17.11
CA ASP A 5 4.55 -19.96 -16.79
C ASP A 5 4.59 -19.76 -15.28
N SER A 6 5.71 -20.19 -14.69
CA SER A 6 5.99 -20.17 -13.27
C SER A 6 5.81 -18.76 -12.73
N SER A 7 4.65 -18.58 -12.10
CA SER A 7 4.20 -17.45 -11.31
C SER A 7 5.35 -16.67 -10.66
N ALA A 8 5.61 -15.45 -11.15
CA ALA A 8 6.44 -14.50 -10.44
C ALA A 8 5.88 -14.32 -9.02
N SER A 9 6.67 -14.72 -8.01
CA SER A 9 6.31 -14.52 -6.61
C SER A 9 6.29 -13.03 -6.31
N ILE A 10 5.15 -12.51 -5.89
CA ILE A 10 5.03 -11.12 -5.44
C ILE A 10 5.73 -11.03 -4.08
N GLN A 11 6.69 -10.11 -3.97
CA GLN A 11 7.35 -9.77 -2.72
C GLN A 11 6.76 -8.48 -2.17
N TYR A 12 6.41 -8.48 -0.89
CA TYR A 12 5.94 -7.30 -0.17
C TYR A 12 7.08 -6.78 0.70
N GLU A 13 7.56 -5.56 0.40
CA GLU A 13 8.70 -4.94 1.09
C GLU A 13 8.37 -4.57 2.55
N PHE A 14 7.09 -4.32 2.86
CA PHE A 14 6.64 -3.93 4.19
C PHE A 14 5.89 -5.09 4.85
N GLU A 15 6.35 -5.50 6.04
CA GLU A 15 5.67 -6.52 6.85
C GLU A 15 4.33 -5.99 7.41
N THR A 16 4.24 -4.67 7.62
CA THR A 16 3.08 -3.99 8.20
C THR A 16 2.56 -2.88 7.29
N HIS A 17 1.38 -2.40 7.65
CA HIS A 17 0.69 -1.31 6.99
C HIS A 17 0.16 -0.35 8.07
N PRO A 18 -0.01 0.95 7.76
CA PRO A 18 -0.54 1.90 8.73
C PRO A 18 -1.92 1.46 9.23
N ASP A 19 -2.21 1.78 10.48
CA ASP A 19 -3.57 1.68 11.01
C ASP A 19 -4.50 2.68 10.29
N ILE A 20 -5.81 2.46 10.39
CA ILE A 20 -6.80 3.35 9.78
C ILE A 20 -6.61 4.78 10.32
N GLY A 21 -6.45 5.74 9.40
CA GLY A 21 -6.23 7.15 9.72
C GLY A 21 -4.81 7.50 10.16
N GLN A 22 -3.90 6.53 10.23
CA GLN A 22 -2.48 6.74 10.53
C GLN A 22 -1.64 6.79 9.25
N VAL A 23 -0.49 7.45 9.35
CA VAL A 23 0.46 7.63 8.24
C VAL A 23 1.74 6.86 8.52
N MET A 24 2.30 6.21 7.50
CA MET A 24 3.59 5.51 7.56
C MET A 24 4.49 5.97 6.42
N GLN A 25 5.72 6.39 6.72
CA GLN A 25 6.70 6.74 5.69
C GLN A 25 7.20 5.47 5.01
N VAL A 26 7.09 5.40 3.68
CA VAL A 26 7.51 4.24 2.87
C VAL A 26 8.76 4.52 2.04
N ALA A 27 9.03 5.79 1.79
CA ALA A 27 10.25 6.30 1.18
C ALA A 27 10.44 7.76 1.65
N PRO A 28 11.64 8.35 1.52
CA PRO A 28 11.84 9.76 1.84
C PRO A 28 10.82 10.66 1.13
N GLY A 29 10.07 11.46 1.89
CA GLY A 29 9.02 12.35 1.39
C GLY A 29 7.74 11.68 0.87
N ILE A 30 7.61 10.34 0.95
CA ILE A 30 6.43 9.60 0.48
C ILE A 30 5.82 8.82 1.64
N TYR A 31 4.54 9.09 1.90
CA TYR A 31 3.81 8.49 3.00
C TYR A 31 2.59 7.74 2.51
N TRP A 32 2.35 6.59 3.13
CA TRP A 32 1.17 5.77 2.94
C TRP A 32 0.16 6.05 4.06
N LEU A 33 -1.09 6.33 3.70
CA LEU A 33 -2.24 6.47 4.58
C LEU A 33 -3.33 5.46 4.17
N ARG A 34 -4.01 4.85 5.15
CA ARG A 34 -5.18 4.01 4.91
C ARG A 34 -6.44 4.65 5.45
N MET A 35 -7.44 4.82 4.59
CA MET A 35 -8.76 5.32 5.01
C MET A 35 -9.82 4.23 4.90
N PHE A 36 -10.70 4.16 5.90
CA PHE A 36 -11.80 3.21 5.95
C PHE A 36 -12.90 3.55 4.95
N LEU A 37 -13.51 2.52 4.36
CA LEU A 37 -14.70 2.63 3.52
C LEU A 37 -15.80 1.67 4.04
N PRO A 38 -17.07 2.11 4.12
CA PRO A 38 -18.17 1.29 4.63
C PRO A 38 -18.75 0.36 3.55
N PHE A 39 -17.90 -0.36 2.80
CA PHE A 39 -18.28 -1.29 1.73
C PHE A 39 -17.44 -2.58 1.78
N SER A 40 -17.65 -3.51 0.82
CA SER A 40 -16.87 -4.77 0.76
C SER A 40 -15.36 -4.54 0.61
N LEU A 41 -14.97 -3.45 -0.06
CA LEU A 41 -13.61 -2.92 0.03
C LEU A 41 -13.52 -2.11 1.33
N SER A 42 -12.83 -2.67 2.33
CA SER A 42 -12.79 -2.10 3.69
C SER A 42 -11.97 -0.82 3.80
N HIS A 43 -11.04 -0.58 2.87
CA HIS A 43 -10.16 0.59 2.89
C HIS A 43 -9.57 0.89 1.51
N ILE A 44 -9.09 2.12 1.36
CA ILE A 44 -8.26 2.58 0.23
C ILE A 44 -6.90 3.04 0.73
N ASN A 45 -5.90 2.93 -0.15
CA ASN A 45 -4.57 3.50 0.06
C ASN A 45 -4.54 4.90 -0.52
N LEU A 46 -4.09 5.85 0.29
CA LEU A 46 -3.77 7.22 -0.11
C LEU A 46 -2.27 7.44 0.02
N TRP A 47 -1.75 8.34 -0.81
CA TRP A 47 -0.35 8.72 -0.82
C TRP A 47 -0.24 10.20 -0.49
N LEU A 48 0.50 10.52 0.56
CA LEU A 48 0.90 11.90 0.86
C LEU A 48 2.32 12.09 0.35
N LEU A 49 2.52 13.17 -0.39
CA LEU A 49 3.83 13.57 -0.88
C LEU A 49 4.20 14.84 -0.12
N GLU A 50 5.40 14.86 0.44
CA GLU A 50 6.01 16.13 0.85
C GLU A 50 6.17 16.97 -0.42
N ASP A 51 5.42 18.06 -0.48
CA ASP A 51 5.68 19.12 -1.43
C ASP A 51 6.74 20.01 -0.79
N GLY A 52 7.86 20.21 -1.48
CA GLY A 52 8.89 21.15 -1.05
C GLY A 52 8.36 22.58 -1.05
N ASP A 53 9.19 23.52 -0.60
CA ASP A 53 8.98 24.95 -0.95
C ASP A 53 9.18 25.18 -2.45
#